data_AF-A1RRJ0-F1
#
_entry.id   AF-A1RRJ0-F1
#
_cell.length_a   1.000
_cell.length_b   1.000
_cell.length_c   1.000
_cell.angle_alpha   90.00
_cell.angle_beta   90.00
_cell.angle_gamma   90.00
#
_symmetry.space_group_name_H-M   'P 1'
#
loop_
_entity.id
_entity.type
_entity.pdbx_description
1 polymer ?
#
loop_
_entity_poly.entity_id
_entity_poly.type
_entity_poly.pdbx_seq_one_letter_code
_entity_poly.pdbx_strand_id
1 'polypeptide(L)'
;MKFKCPVCGKEVNLEPRLEGEPIGGLYEVIVQHERHFVKVYIDKSGFIRRVFPIEHLVIIDPPQYTIYIYEDRAEIIDHTGNIYITDSDYLLSVVKKIIK
;
A
#
# COMPACT_ATOMS: atom_id res chain seq x y z
N MET A 1 -2.88 -7.74 -11.44
CA MET A 1 -3.26 -8.82 -10.48
C MET A 1 -4.58 -8.47 -9.82
N LYS A 2 -5.30 -9.44 -9.23
CA LYS A 2 -6.63 -9.21 -8.65
C LYS A 2 -6.73 -9.76 -7.25
N PHE A 3 -7.46 -9.06 -6.37
CA PHE A 3 -7.85 -9.58 -5.07
C PHE A 3 -9.27 -9.15 -4.69
N LYS A 4 -9.87 -9.86 -3.73
CA LYS A 4 -11.16 -9.50 -3.16
C LYS A 4 -10.95 -8.61 -1.94
N CYS A 5 -11.54 -7.42 -1.92
CA CYS A 5 -11.45 -6.52 -0.78
C CYS A 5 -12.05 -7.23 0.46
N PRO A 6 -11.30 -7.39 1.57
CA PRO A 6 -11.79 -8.08 2.77
C PRO A 6 -12.91 -7.30 3.49
N VAL A 7 -13.11 -6.01 3.16
CA VAL A 7 -14.13 -5.17 3.80
C VAL A 7 -15.48 -5.26 3.08
N CYS A 8 -15.53 -5.01 1.77
CA CYS A 8 -16.80 -4.98 1.01
C CYS A 8 -16.98 -6.13 0.03
N GLY A 9 -15.97 -6.99 -0.14
CA GLY A 9 -16.06 -8.17 -1.01
C GLY A 9 -16.00 -7.89 -2.51
N LYS A 10 -15.82 -6.65 -2.97
CA LYS A 10 -15.64 -6.35 -4.40
C LYS A 10 -14.25 -6.78 -4.90
N GLU A 11 -14.16 -7.08 -6.18
CA GLU A 11 -12.89 -7.38 -6.86
C GLU A 11 -12.12 -6.08 -7.13
N VAL A 12 -10.83 -6.08 -6.80
CA VAL A 12 -9.92 -4.95 -6.98
C VAL A 12 -8.79 -5.39 -7.90
N ASN A 13 -8.57 -4.61 -8.96
CA ASN A 13 -7.41 -4.76 -9.83
C ASN A 13 -6.26 -3.93 -9.26
N LEU A 14 -5.10 -4.56 -9.12
CA LEU A 14 -3.86 -3.92 -8.67
C LEU A 14 -2.78 -4.13 -9.74
N GLU A 15 -2.06 -3.08 -10.08
CA GLU A 15 -0.89 -3.11 -10.97
C GLU A 15 0.28 -2.50 -10.21
N PRO A 16 0.87 -3.24 -9.26
CA PRO A 16 1.93 -2.71 -8.42
C PRO A 16 3.24 -2.72 -9.21
N ARG A 17 4.03 -1.66 -9.02
CA ARG A 17 5.44 -1.66 -9.45
C ARG A 17 6.23 -2.39 -8.38
N LEU A 18 6.64 -3.61 -8.68
CA LEU A 18 7.44 -4.44 -7.78
C LEU A 18 8.91 -4.25 -8.15
N GLU A 19 9.48 -3.14 -7.69
CA GLU A 19 10.89 -2.82 -7.88
C GLU A 19 11.66 -2.99 -6.57
N GLY A 20 12.95 -3.33 -6.66
CA GLY A 20 13.79 -3.59 -5.48
C GLY A 20 13.51 -4.94 -4.81
N GLU A 21 14.25 -5.22 -3.73
CA GLU A 21 14.08 -6.44 -2.93
C GLU A 21 13.06 -6.22 -1.81
N PRO A 22 12.11 -7.15 -1.58
CA PRO A 22 11.13 -7.02 -0.54
C PRO A 22 11.65 -7.43 0.84
N ILE A 23 11.22 -6.69 1.87
CA ILE A 23 11.48 -7.00 3.28
C ILE A 23 10.87 -8.36 3.62
N GLY A 24 11.68 -9.28 4.16
CA GLY A 24 11.18 -10.58 4.61
C GLY A 24 10.57 -11.43 3.49
N GLY A 25 10.91 -11.14 2.22
CA GLY A 25 10.45 -11.91 1.05
C GLY A 25 9.06 -11.55 0.54
N LEU A 26 8.39 -10.52 1.08
CA LEU A 26 7.08 -10.05 0.64
C LEU A 26 7.08 -8.53 0.42
N TYR A 27 6.63 -8.09 -0.74
CA TYR A 27 6.31 -6.69 -0.96
C TYR A 27 5.06 -6.34 -0.16
N GLU A 28 5.13 -5.25 0.60
CA GLU A 28 4.01 -4.71 1.35
C GLU A 28 3.46 -3.48 0.63
N VAL A 29 2.21 -3.55 0.19
CA VAL A 29 1.55 -2.46 -0.54
C VAL A 29 0.30 -2.03 0.24
N ILE A 30 0.13 -0.71 0.44
CA ILE A 30 -1.11 -0.16 0.98
C ILE A 30 -1.97 0.32 -0.20
N VAL A 31 -3.14 -0.29 -0.33
CA VAL A 31 -4.09 -0.01 -1.42
C VAL A 31 -5.31 0.66 -0.84
N GLN A 32 -5.67 1.84 -1.37
CA GLN A 32 -6.98 2.44 -1.12
C GLN A 32 -7.99 1.90 -2.13
N HIS A 33 -9.09 1.36 -1.66
CA HIS A 33 -10.23 0.92 -2.47
C HIS A 33 -11.51 1.55 -1.93
N GLU A 34 -12.05 2.52 -2.65
CA GLU A 34 -13.17 3.36 -2.19
C GLU A 34 -12.84 3.99 -0.82
N ARG A 35 -13.59 3.60 0.22
CA ARG A 35 -13.44 4.03 1.61
C ARG A 35 -12.67 3.02 2.48
N HIS A 36 -12.04 2.01 1.87
CA HIS A 36 -11.30 0.99 2.57
C HIS A 36 -9.82 1.10 2.27
N PHE A 37 -8.99 1.06 3.30
CA PHE A 37 -7.57 0.82 3.12
C PHE A 37 -7.28 -0.65 3.39
N VAL A 38 -6.46 -1.26 2.55
CA VAL A 38 -6.05 -2.65 2.70
C VAL A 38 -4.55 -2.78 2.52
N LYS A 39 -3.93 -3.61 3.34
CA LYS A 39 -2.53 -4.00 3.21
C LYS A 39 -2.47 -5.29 2.42
N VAL A 40 -1.78 -5.26 1.29
CA VAL A 40 -1.60 -6.38 0.37
C VAL A 40 -0.16 -6.85 0.46
N TYR A 41 0.03 -8.17 0.64
CA TYR A 41 1.34 -8.81 0.66
C TYR A 41 1.53 -9.60 -0.63
N ILE A 42 2.61 -9.32 -1.35
CA ILE A 42 2.89 -9.89 -2.67
C ILE A 42 4.26 -10.56 -2.62
N ASP A 43 4.38 -11.79 -3.13
CA ASP A 43 5.68 -12.45 -3.20
C ASP A 43 6.54 -11.96 -4.38
N LYS A 44 7.80 -12.42 -4.42
CA LYS A 44 8.75 -12.12 -5.50
C LYS A 44 8.30 -12.57 -6.88
N SER A 45 7.34 -13.49 -6.97
CA SER A 45 6.75 -13.96 -8.23
C SER A 45 5.50 -13.17 -8.63
N GLY A 46 5.13 -12.13 -7.88
CA GLY A 46 3.98 -11.27 -8.17
C GLY A 46 2.64 -11.85 -7.72
N PHE A 47 2.63 -12.89 -6.88
CA PHE A 47 1.38 -13.46 -6.36
C PHE A 47 0.98 -12.81 -5.05
N ILE A 48 -0.29 -12.43 -4.96
CA ILE A 48 -0.91 -11.94 -3.72
C ILE A 48 -1.03 -13.10 -2.75
N ARG A 49 -0.37 -12.99 -1.59
CA ARG A 49 -0.39 -14.00 -0.53
C ARG A 49 -1.39 -13.67 0.56
N ARG A 50 -1.57 -12.39 0.90
CA ARG A 50 -2.45 -11.95 1.99
C ARG A 50 -3.02 -10.56 1.71
N VAL A 51 -4.22 -10.31 2.23
CA VAL A 51 -4.89 -9.01 2.19
C VAL A 51 -5.56 -8.76 3.54
N PHE A 52 -5.27 -7.63 4.18
CA PHE A 52 -5.85 -7.25 5.48
C PHE A 52 -6.47 -5.86 5.41
N PRO A 53 -7.61 -5.62 6.09
CA PRO A 53 -8.13 -4.26 6.27
C PRO A 53 -7.20 -3.44 7.17
N ILE A 54 -7.14 -2.13 6.93
CA ILE A 54 -6.47 -1.15 7.80
C ILE A 54 -7.54 -0.24 8.39
N GLU A 55 -7.72 -0.29 9.70
CA GLU A 55 -8.85 0.35 10.40
C GLU A 55 -8.53 1.79 10.87
N HIS A 56 -7.28 2.24 10.80
CA HIS A 56 -6.81 3.50 11.41
C HIS A 56 -6.35 4.58 10.41
N LEU A 57 -6.65 4.44 9.11
CA LEU A 57 -6.33 5.46 8.11
C LEU A 57 -7.52 6.39 7.85
N VAL A 58 -7.26 7.70 7.89
CA VAL A 58 -8.27 8.73 7.64
C VAL A 58 -8.61 8.75 6.15
N ILE A 59 -9.89 8.60 5.84
CA ILE A 59 -10.41 8.61 4.47
C ILE A 59 -10.58 10.06 4.02
N ILE A 60 -9.82 10.47 3.00
CA ILE A 60 -10.12 11.65 2.21
C ILE A 60 -10.76 11.16 0.91
N ASP A 61 -11.93 11.69 0.58
CA ASP A 61 -12.69 11.38 -0.64
C ASP A 61 -12.63 12.62 -1.56
N PRO A 62 -12.04 12.53 -2.77
CA PRO A 62 -11.50 11.32 -3.43
C PRO A 62 -10.14 10.84 -2.86
N PRO A 63 -9.79 9.55 -3.09
CA PRO A 63 -8.44 9.01 -2.83
C PRO A 63 -7.38 9.90 -3.46
N GLN A 64 -6.51 10.52 -2.66
CA GLN A 64 -5.48 11.40 -3.22
C GLN A 64 -4.18 10.66 -3.55
N TYR A 65 -3.86 9.57 -2.83
CA TYR A 65 -2.54 8.93 -2.87
C TYR A 65 -2.57 7.41 -2.71
N THR A 66 -1.63 6.72 -3.35
CA THR A 66 -1.23 5.32 -3.11
C THR A 66 0.17 5.32 -2.51
N ILE A 67 0.45 4.49 -1.49
CA ILE A 67 1.77 4.46 -0.83
C ILE A 67 2.39 3.07 -0.94
N TYR A 68 3.61 3.02 -1.49
CA TYR A 68 4.50 1.85 -1.51
C TYR A 68 5.61 2.05 -0.48
N ILE A 69 5.93 1.01 0.29
CA ILE A 69 6.98 1.07 1.31
C ILE A 69 8.02 -0.01 0.98
N TYR A 70 9.27 0.42 0.84
CA TYR A 70 10.46 -0.38 0.58
C TYR A 70 11.43 -0.31 1.78
N GLU A 71 12.54 -1.05 1.73
CA GLU A 71 13.58 -1.01 2.79
C GLU A 71 14.20 0.38 2.96
N ASP A 72 14.51 1.00 1.83
CA ASP A 72 15.29 2.23 1.73
C ASP A 72 14.40 3.47 1.60
N ARG A 73 13.18 3.32 1.09
CA ARG A 73 12.32 4.46 0.74
C ARG A 73 10.83 4.15 0.85
N ALA A 74 10.02 5.19 0.74
CA ALA A 74 8.64 5.03 0.34
C ALA A 74 8.33 5.86 -0.91
N GLU A 75 7.39 5.38 -1.69
CA GLU A 75 6.87 6.06 -2.87
C GLU A 75 5.40 6.39 -2.64
N ILE A 76 5.07 7.67 -2.76
CA ILE A 76 3.69 8.18 -2.70
C ILE A 76 3.30 8.52 -4.13
N ILE A 77 2.25 7.89 -4.65
CA ILE A 77 1.74 8.11 -6.01
C ILE A 77 0.41 8.84 -5.92
N ASP A 78 0.29 10.00 -6.56
CA ASP A 78 -0.98 10.72 -6.58
C ASP A 78 -1.97 10.18 -7.64
N HIS A 79 -3.20 10.66 -7.59
CA HIS A 79 -4.26 10.31 -8.55
C HIS A 79 -3.96 10.67 -10.02
N THR A 80 -2.95 11.50 -10.29
CA THR A 80 -2.48 11.85 -11.64
C THR A 80 -1.27 11.04 -12.09
N GLY A 81 -0.73 10.18 -11.21
CA GLY A 81 0.42 9.32 -11.48
C GLY A 81 1.79 9.94 -11.16
N ASN A 82 1.84 11.12 -10.50
CA ASN A 82 3.10 11.67 -10.03
C ASN A 82 3.64 10.86 -8.86
N ILE A 83 4.96 10.70 -8.80
CA ILE A 83 5.63 9.88 -7.79
C ILE A 83 6.48 10.80 -6.90
N TYR A 84 6.24 10.74 -5.60
CA TYR A 84 7.02 11.42 -4.56
C TYR A 84 7.80 10.38 -3.78
N ILE A 85 9.13 10.51 -3.76
CA ILE A 85 10.04 9.61 -3.05
C ILE A 85 10.48 10.30 -1.76
N THR A 86 10.43 9.58 -0.65
CA THR A 86 10.96 10.07 0.64
C THR A 86 11.69 8.96 1.36
N ASP A 87 12.77 9.33 2.06
CA ASP A 87 13.57 8.42 2.88
C ASP A 87 12.71 7.74 3.95
N SER A 88 12.94 6.43 4.14
CA SER A 88 12.07 5.56 4.93
C SER A 88 12.02 5.95 6.41
N ASP A 89 13.09 6.54 6.96
CA ASP A 89 13.21 6.89 8.38
C ASP A 89 12.13 7.88 8.86
N TYR A 90 11.85 8.91 8.07
CA TYR A 90 10.84 9.91 8.43
C TYR A 90 9.43 9.33 8.35
N LEU A 91 9.13 8.53 7.32
CA LEU A 91 7.82 7.91 7.17
C LEU A 91 7.54 6.80 8.17
N LEU A 92 8.54 5.99 8.52
CA LEU A 92 8.43 5.02 9.62
C LEU A 92 8.05 5.73 10.93
N SER A 93 8.58 6.93 11.17
CA SER A 93 8.24 7.74 12.34
C SER A 93 6.79 8.27 12.30
N VAL A 94 6.29 8.64 11.11
CA VAL A 94 4.92 9.14 10.91
C VAL A 94 3.91 7.98 10.98
N VAL A 95 4.19 6.85 10.34
CA VAL A 95 3.36 5.64 10.40
C VAL A 95 3.27 5.12 11.83
N LYS A 96 4.38 5.11 12.59
CA LYS A 96 4.37 4.77 14.02
C LYS A 96 3.51 5.71 14.86
N LYS A 97 3.37 6.99 14.47
CA LYS A 97 2.48 7.96 15.15
C LYS A 97 1.00 7.76 14.81
N ILE A 98 0.70 7.23 13.62
CA ILE A 98 -0.68 6.97 13.17
C ILE A 98 -1.23 5.66 13.76
N ILE A 99 -0.37 4.69 14.08
CA ILE A 99 -0.75 3.39 14.66
C ILE A 99 -0.91 3.46 16.21
N LYS A 100 -0.99 4.66 16.79
CA LYS A 100 -1.15 4.84 18.25
C LYS A 100 -2.55 5.25 18.64
#